data_AF-A0A3B4FF07-F1
#
_entry.id   AF-A0A3B4FF07-F1
#
_cell.length_a   1.000
_cell.length_b   1.000
_cell.length_c   1.000
_cell.angle_alpha   90.00
_cell.angle_beta   90.00
_cell.angle_gamma   90.00
#
_symmetry.space_group_name_H-M   'P 1'
#
loop_
_entity.id
_entity.type
_entity.pdbx_description
1 polymer ?
#
loop_
_entity_poly.entity_id
_entity_poly.type
_entity_poly.pdbx_seq_one_letter_code
_entity_poly.pdbx_strand_id
1 'polypeptide(L)'
;MVYAHPPAGTVMVGLENAVKNMDNIKQTYLRVDPDNFRVLSEIVAFCVASKFGPQVFAPDVQMTWQTFLAVVVSALGKQYH
;
A
#
# COMPACT_ATOMS: atom_id res chain seq x y z
N MET A 1 21.99 10.74 16.01
CA MET A 1 20.70 10.44 15.35
C MET A 1 20.87 9.15 14.55
N VAL A 2 20.40 8.02 15.09
CA VAL A 2 20.28 6.76 14.34
C VAL A 2 18.79 6.42 14.39
N TYR A 3 18.11 6.48 13.24
CA TYR A 3 16.75 5.94 13.13
C TYR A 3 16.88 4.42 13.24
N ALA A 4 16.57 3.88 14.41
CA ALA A 4 16.46 2.44 14.59
C ALA A 4 15.25 1.94 13.77
N HIS A 5 15.52 1.22 12.68
CA HIS A 5 14.50 0.44 11.99
C HIS A 5 13.88 -0.52 13.03
N PRO A 6 12.56 -0.46 13.29
CA PRO A 6 11.95 -1.42 14.20
C PRO A 6 12.15 -2.82 13.62
N PRO A 7 12.64 -3.78 14.43
CA PRO A 7 12.87 -5.14 13.95
C PRO A 7 11.55 -5.68 13.38
N ALA A 8 11.62 -6.41 12.26
CA ALA A 8 10.44 -6.93 11.55
C ALA A 8 9.42 -7.64 12.46
N GLY A 9 9.88 -8.19 13.59
CA GLY A 9 9.04 -8.75 14.65
C GLY A 9 8.05 -7.75 15.26
N THR A 10 8.42 -6.49 15.46
CA THR A 10 7.52 -5.45 16.00
C THR A 10 6.37 -5.14 15.04
N VAL A 11 6.63 -5.15 13.74
CA VAL A 11 5.61 -4.95 12.70
C VAL A 11 4.66 -6.14 12.64
N MET A 12 5.19 -7.36 12.70
CA MET A 12 4.41 -8.59 12.66
C MET A 12 3.51 -8.73 13.91
N VAL A 13 4.04 -8.41 15.09
CA VAL A 13 3.28 -8.40 16.36
C VAL A 13 2.18 -7.34 16.33
N GLY A 14 2.44 -6.16 15.75
CA GLY A 14 1.42 -5.15 15.50
C GLY A 14 0.28 -5.67 14.62
N LEU A 15 0.61 -6.39 13.55
CA LEU A 15 -0.36 -6.97 12.63
C LEU A 15 -1.17 -8.10 13.27
N GLU A 16 -0.53 -8.96 14.06
CA GLU A 16 -1.18 -10.04 14.80
C GLU A 16 -2.17 -9.51 15.84
N ASN A 17 -1.80 -8.45 16.56
CA ASN A 17 -2.66 -7.81 17.56
C ASN A 17 -3.86 -7.09 16.92
N ALA A 18 -3.69 -6.55 15.70
CA ALA A 18 -4.78 -5.98 14.93
C ALA A 18 -5.79 -7.07 14.53
N VAL A 19 -5.32 -8.19 13.96
CA VAL A 19 -6.19 -9.31 13.57
C VAL A 19 -6.97 -9.87 14.77
N LYS A 20 -6.35 -9.94 15.96
CA LYS A 20 -7.00 -10.44 17.17
C LYS A 20 -8.04 -9.49 17.79
N ASN A 21 -8.05 -8.20 17.41
CA ASN A 21 -8.94 -7.19 17.98
C ASN A 21 -9.80 -6.50 16.90
N MET A 22 -10.34 -7.29 15.97
CA MET A 22 -11.11 -6.82 14.81
C MET A 22 -12.33 -5.94 15.17
N ASP A 23 -12.96 -6.18 16.30
CA ASP A 23 -14.18 -5.46 16.71
C ASP A 23 -13.90 -4.02 17.20
N ASN A 24 -12.64 -3.70 17.53
CA ASN A 24 -12.23 -2.41 18.10
C ASN A 24 -11.22 -1.63 17.23
N ILE A 25 -10.89 -2.13 16.03
CA ILE A 25 -9.89 -1.52 15.12
C ILE A 25 -10.29 -0.14 14.60
N LYS A 26 -11.59 0.16 14.54
CA LYS A 26 -12.09 1.41 13.93
C LYS A 26 -11.59 2.67 14.64
N GLN A 27 -11.24 2.58 15.93
CA GLN A 27 -10.85 3.76 16.71
C GLN A 27 -9.34 3.93 16.88
N THR A 28 -8.52 2.91 16.59
CA THR A 28 -7.11 2.94 17.06
C THR A 28 -6.06 3.11 15.97
N TYR A 29 -6.22 2.70 14.70
CA TYR A 29 -5.03 2.67 13.81
C TYR A 29 -5.15 2.98 12.32
N LEU A 30 -6.26 3.47 11.77
CA LEU A 30 -6.31 3.73 10.32
C LEU A 30 -7.02 5.05 9.96
N ARG A 31 -6.50 6.17 10.49
CA ARG A 31 -6.43 7.39 9.66
C ARG A 31 -5.35 7.15 8.61
N VAL A 32 -5.65 6.30 7.61
CA VAL A 32 -4.77 6.15 6.45
C VAL A 32 -4.74 7.51 5.79
N ASP A 33 -3.59 8.16 5.86
CA ASP A 33 -3.37 9.38 5.10
C ASP A 33 -3.60 9.05 3.62
N PRO A 34 -4.36 9.87 2.86
CA PRO A 34 -4.48 9.70 1.41
C PRO A 34 -3.16 9.43 0.69
N ASP A 35 -2.04 9.97 1.19
CA ASP A 35 -0.69 9.73 0.66
C ASP A 35 -0.23 8.27 0.77
N ASN A 36 -0.72 7.50 1.74
CA ASN A 36 -0.38 6.08 1.86
C ASN A 36 -0.97 5.24 0.72
N PHE A 37 -2.09 5.66 0.11
CA PHE A 37 -2.64 4.97 -1.07
C PHE A 37 -1.74 5.15 -2.28
N ARG A 38 -1.10 6.31 -2.41
CA ARG A 38 -0.12 6.54 -3.47
C ARG A 38 1.08 5.61 -3.30
N VAL A 39 1.66 5.53 -2.10
CA VAL A 39 2.79 4.63 -1.82
C VAL A 39 2.40 3.17 -2.05
N LEU A 40 1.21 2.76 -1.62
CA LEU A 40 0.70 1.40 -1.86
C LEU A 40 0.59 1.11 -3.36
N SER A 41 0.12 2.07 -4.15
CA SER A 41 -0.02 1.89 -5.60
C SER A 41 1.32 1.67 -6.30
N GLU A 42 2.36 2.39 -5.88
CA GLU A 42 3.72 2.25 -6.42
C GLU A 42 4.31 0.87 -6.09
N ILE A 43 4.09 0.38 -4.85
CA ILE A 43 4.52 -0.97 -4.44
C ILE A 43 3.81 -2.04 -5.27
N VAL A 44 2.51 -1.90 -5.52
CA VAL A 44 1.75 -2.83 -6.35
C VAL A 44 2.29 -2.84 -7.79
N ALA A 45 2.55 -1.68 -8.37
CA ALA A 45 3.15 -1.60 -9.71
C ALA A 45 4.52 -2.26 -9.77
N PHE A 46 5.36 -2.07 -8.75
CA PHE A 46 6.67 -2.71 -8.64
C PHE A 46 6.58 -4.23 -8.52
N CYS A 47 5.66 -4.75 -7.71
CA CYS A 47 5.45 -6.20 -7.57
C CYS A 47 4.98 -6.85 -8.88
N VAL A 48 4.08 -6.20 -9.61
CA VAL A 48 3.62 -6.66 -10.94
C VAL A 48 4.78 -6.66 -11.94
N ALA A 49 5.52 -5.55 -12.03
CA ALA A 49 6.69 -5.47 -12.91
C ALA A 49 7.73 -6.55 -12.61
N SER A 50 8.01 -6.77 -11.32
CA SER A 50 8.98 -7.78 -10.86
C SER A 50 8.53 -9.22 -11.13
N LYS A 51 7.21 -9.49 -11.09
CA LYS A 51 6.66 -10.82 -11.33
C LYS A 51 6.63 -11.21 -12.81
N PHE A 52 6.29 -10.26 -13.67
CA PHE A 52 6.06 -10.51 -15.10
C PHE A 52 7.26 -10.17 -15.98
N GLY A 53 8.19 -9.35 -15.48
CA GLY A 53 9.38 -8.93 -16.21
C GLY A 53 9.06 -7.98 -17.38
N PRO A 54 10.08 -7.40 -18.00
CA PRO A 54 9.93 -6.30 -18.97
C PRO A 54 9.32 -6.73 -20.31
N GLN A 55 9.31 -8.03 -20.63
CA GLN A 55 8.70 -8.54 -21.87
C GLN A 55 7.17 -8.51 -21.81
N VAL A 56 6.60 -8.78 -20.64
CA VAL A 56 5.14 -8.83 -20.42
C VAL A 56 4.65 -7.49 -19.84
N PHE A 57 5.41 -6.91 -18.92
CA PHE A 57 5.16 -5.56 -18.40
C PHE A 57 5.87 -4.51 -19.26
N ALA A 58 5.54 -4.50 -20.55
CA ALA A 58 6.04 -3.57 -21.54
C ALA A 58 5.57 -2.13 -21.25
N PRO A 59 6.19 -1.08 -21.83
CA PRO A 59 5.87 0.32 -21.54
C PRO A 59 4.38 0.67 -21.64
N ASP A 60 3.67 0.13 -22.64
CA ASP A 60 2.24 0.40 -22.84
C ASP A 60 1.37 -0.25 -21.75
N VAL A 61 1.77 -1.44 -21.29
CA VAL A 61 1.11 -2.15 -20.17
C VAL A 61 1.40 -1.42 -18.87
N GLN A 62 2.63 -0.98 -18.66
CA GLN A 62 3.01 -0.18 -17.50
C GLN A 62 2.21 1.13 -17.45
N MET A 63 2.11 1.85 -18.57
CA MET A 63 1.34 3.09 -18.66
C MET A 63 -0.13 2.86 -18.31
N THR A 64 -0.74 1.82 -18.87
CA THR A 64 -2.12 1.43 -18.57
C THR A 64 -2.31 1.14 -17.08
N TRP A 65 -1.34 0.42 -16.48
CA TRP A 65 -1.36 0.09 -15.05
C TRP A 65 -1.23 1.34 -14.16
N GLN A 66 -0.36 2.28 -14.54
CA GLN A 66 -0.20 3.54 -13.83
C GLN A 66 -1.46 4.41 -13.90
N THR A 67 -2.12 4.49 -15.07
CA THR A 67 -3.39 5.21 -15.22
C THR A 67 -4.50 4.57 -14.38
N PHE A 68 -4.62 3.24 -14.39
CA PHE A 68 -5.58 2.52 -13.57
C PHE A 68 -5.37 2.79 -12.07
N LEU A 69 -4.13 2.66 -11.60
CA LEU A 69 -3.77 2.87 -10.20
C LEU A 69 -4.00 4.32 -9.76
N ALA A 70 -3.74 5.31 -10.61
CA ALA A 70 -4.03 6.72 -10.33
C ALA A 70 -5.54 6.96 -10.11
N VAL A 71 -6.40 6.32 -10.91
CA VAL A 71 -7.86 6.39 -10.74
C VAL A 71 -8.29 5.73 -9.42
N VAL A 72 -7.72 4.57 -9.08
CA VAL A 72 -7.99 3.87 -7.81
C VAL A 72 -7.58 4.73 -6.60
N VAL A 73 -6.38 5.32 -6.62
CA VAL A 73 -5.90 6.22 -5.56
C VAL A 73 -6.81 7.44 -5.42
N SER A 74 -7.23 8.04 -6.54
CA SER A 74 -8.17 9.17 -6.54
C SER A 74 -9.54 8.78 -5.94
N ALA A 75 -10.04 7.58 -6.23
CA ALA A 75 -11.31 7.09 -5.69
C ALA A 75 -11.24 6.81 -4.18
N LEU A 76 -10.13 6.22 -3.71
CA LEU A 76 -9.91 5.93 -2.29
C LEU A 76 -9.69 7.21 -1.46
N GLY A 77 -8.95 8.18 -1.99
CA GLY A 77 -8.74 9.48 -1.34
C GLY A 77 -10.04 10.29 -1.18
N LYS A 78 -11.02 10.13 -2.07
CA LYS A 78 -12.35 10.77 -1.96
C LYS A 78 -13.18 10.25 -0.79
N GLN A 79 -12.89 9.07 -0.24
CA GLN A 79 -13.59 8.51 0.92
C GLN A 79 -13.04 9.01 2.26
N TYR A 80 -11.98 9.81 2.25
CA TYR A 80 -11.34 10.40 3.43
C TYR A 80 -11.78 11.85 3.72
N HIS A 81 -12.78 12.36 3.00
CA HIS A 81 -13.44 13.65 3.23
C HIS A 81 -14.83 13.46 3.86
#